data_AF-A0A6G0WU31-F1
#
_entry.id   AF-A0A6G0WU31-F1
#
_cell.length_a   1.000
_cell.length_b   1.000
_cell.length_c   1.000
_cell.angle_alpha   90.00
_cell.angle_beta   90.00
_cell.angle_gamma   90.00
#
_symmetry.space_group_name_H-M   'P 1'
#
loop_
_entity.id
_entity.type
_entity.pdbx_description
1 polymer ?
#
loop_
_entity_poly.entity_id
_entity_poly.type
_entity_poly.pdbx_seq_one_letter_code
_entity_poly.pdbx_strand_id
1 'polypeptide(L)'
;MAPAKAAKPAAKTAKKVARRQNVVLARGINAISANSLAKSNGRFHAKSKVGGVKKVAEKKSLQNKKWYPTDYVPKPLPSAKTARNSVKTTKLRNSITPGTVLILLSGRFRGKRVVFLKQLASGTLLVTGTSSYS
;
A
#
# COMPACT_ATOMS: atom_id res chain seq x y z
N MET A 1 -52.77 10.30 -39.34
CA MET A 1 -51.99 9.06 -39.11
C MET A 1 -50.50 9.40 -39.21
N ALA A 2 -49.81 9.53 -38.08
CA ALA A 2 -48.35 9.66 -38.04
C ALA A 2 -47.75 8.29 -37.69
N PRO A 3 -46.73 7.79 -38.40
CA PRO A 3 -46.13 6.50 -38.04
C PRO A 3 -45.27 6.66 -36.78
N ALA A 4 -45.61 5.90 -35.74
CA ALA A 4 -44.87 5.83 -34.49
C ALA A 4 -43.43 5.36 -34.75
N LYS A 5 -42.47 6.18 -34.32
CA LYS A 5 -41.03 5.91 -34.43
C LYS A 5 -40.66 4.75 -33.50
N ALA A 6 -40.28 3.62 -34.07
CA ALA A 6 -39.84 2.45 -33.33
C ALA A 6 -38.64 2.79 -32.41
N ALA A 7 -38.81 2.56 -31.12
CA ALA A 7 -37.75 2.72 -30.13
C ALA A 7 -36.69 1.62 -30.34
N LYS A 8 -35.44 2.04 -30.57
CA LYS A 8 -34.30 1.11 -30.65
C LYS A 8 -34.10 0.42 -29.29
N PRO A 9 -33.84 -0.90 -29.24
CA PRO A 9 -33.60 -1.59 -27.99
C PRO A 9 -32.32 -1.03 -27.32
N ALA A 10 -32.45 -0.68 -26.04
CA ALA A 10 -31.35 -0.18 -25.23
C ALA A 10 -30.15 -1.14 -25.28
N ALA A 11 -29.01 -0.62 -25.72
CA ALA A 11 -27.76 -1.37 -25.70
C ALA A 11 -27.48 -1.81 -24.26
N LYS A 12 -27.41 -3.13 -24.03
CA LYS A 12 -27.01 -3.69 -22.73
C LYS A 12 -25.63 -3.15 -22.39
N THR A 13 -25.57 -2.25 -21.41
CA THR A 13 -24.31 -1.70 -20.89
C THR A 13 -23.46 -2.86 -20.42
N ALA A 14 -22.38 -3.18 -21.14
CA ALA A 14 -21.47 -4.25 -20.75
C ALA A 14 -20.92 -3.92 -19.36
N LYS A 15 -21.41 -4.62 -18.33
CA LYS A 15 -20.87 -4.54 -16.96
C LYS A 15 -19.38 -4.86 -17.08
N LYS A 16 -18.53 -3.86 -16.85
CA LYS A 16 -17.08 -4.03 -16.81
C LYS A 16 -16.78 -4.98 -15.66
N VAL A 17 -16.65 -6.28 -15.95
CA VAL A 17 -16.37 -7.31 -14.94
C VAL A 17 -15.05 -6.91 -14.27
N ALA A 18 -15.12 -6.54 -13.00
CA ALA A 18 -13.94 -6.23 -12.21
C ALA A 18 -13.01 -7.45 -12.23
N ARG A 19 -11.74 -7.24 -12.58
CA ARG A 19 -10.72 -8.31 -12.55
C ARG A 19 -10.69 -8.91 -11.15
N ARG A 20 -10.85 -10.22 -11.04
CA ARG A 20 -10.72 -10.98 -9.80
C ARG A 20 -9.29 -10.77 -9.26
N GLN A 21 -9.19 -10.29 -8.03
CA GLN A 21 -7.92 -10.24 -7.29
C GLN A 21 -7.64 -11.58 -6.63
N ASN A 22 -6.37 -11.95 -6.52
CA ASN A 22 -5.96 -13.19 -5.88
C ASN A 22 -5.90 -12.99 -4.37
N VAL A 23 -6.36 -13.99 -3.61
CA VAL A 23 -6.30 -13.98 -2.14
C VAL A 23 -5.00 -14.65 -1.71
N VAL A 24 -4.32 -14.09 -0.70
CA VAL A 24 -3.09 -14.66 -0.13
C VAL A 24 -3.49 -15.68 0.94
N LEU A 25 -3.08 -16.95 0.78
CA LEU A 25 -3.32 -18.00 1.78
C LEU A 25 -2.31 -17.92 2.93
N ALA A 26 -1.05 -17.77 2.57
CA ALA A 26 0.07 -17.64 3.48
C ALA A 26 1.09 -16.67 2.86
N ARG A 27 2.02 -16.15 3.66
CA ARG A 27 2.99 -15.17 3.17
C ARG A 27 3.80 -15.75 2.01
N GLY A 28 3.63 -15.19 0.81
CA GLY A 28 4.28 -15.64 -0.42
C GLY A 28 3.54 -16.72 -1.21
N ILE A 29 2.39 -17.21 -0.71
CA ILE A 29 1.59 -18.27 -1.36
C ILE A 29 0.19 -17.72 -1.63
N ASN A 30 -0.18 -17.70 -2.91
CA ASN A 30 -1.49 -17.26 -3.35
C ASN A 30 -2.47 -18.44 -3.47
N ALA A 31 -3.76 -18.19 -3.25
CA ALA A 31 -4.82 -19.20 -3.33
C ALA A 31 -5.03 -19.74 -4.74
N ILE A 32 -4.87 -18.88 -5.75
CA ILE A 32 -5.12 -19.21 -7.14
C ILE A 32 -3.79 -19.19 -7.91
N SER A 33 -3.57 -20.19 -8.76
CA SER A 33 -2.40 -20.21 -9.65
C SER A 33 -2.46 -19.06 -10.66
N ALA A 34 -1.29 -18.58 -11.11
CA ALA A 34 -1.22 -17.46 -12.06
C ALA A 34 -1.99 -17.73 -13.36
N ASN A 35 -1.93 -18.97 -13.87
CA ASN A 35 -2.63 -19.39 -15.07
C ASN A 35 -4.16 -19.35 -14.87
N SER A 36 -4.67 -19.92 -13.78
CA SER A 36 -6.11 -19.92 -13.48
C SER A 36 -6.64 -18.49 -13.30
N LEU A 37 -5.90 -17.62 -12.63
CA LEU A 37 -6.27 -16.21 -12.45
C LEU A 37 -6.29 -15.45 -13.79
N ALA A 38 -5.32 -15.73 -14.67
CA ALA A 38 -5.27 -15.13 -15.99
C ALA A 38 -6.46 -15.55 -16.87
N LYS A 39 -6.93 -16.80 -16.74
CA LYS A 39 -8.11 -17.33 -17.44
C LYS A 39 -9.38 -16.63 -16.97
N SER A 40 -9.59 -16.56 -15.66
CA SER A 40 -10.75 -15.87 -15.09
C SER A 40 -10.76 -14.37 -15.37
N ASN A 41 -9.58 -13.74 -15.50
CA ASN A 41 -9.45 -12.32 -15.81
C ASN A 41 -9.41 -12.00 -17.31
N GLY A 42 -9.63 -12.98 -18.18
CA GLY A 42 -9.70 -12.79 -19.63
C GLY A 42 -8.39 -12.31 -20.27
N ARG A 43 -7.23 -12.53 -19.62
CA ARG A 43 -5.93 -12.06 -20.11
C ARG A 43 -5.44 -12.80 -21.36
N PHE A 44 -5.97 -13.98 -21.65
CA PHE A 44 -5.60 -14.77 -22.83
C PHE A 44 -6.22 -14.27 -24.15
N HIS A 45 -7.32 -13.51 -24.08
CA HIS A 45 -7.98 -12.95 -25.26
C HIS A 45 -7.71 -11.46 -25.46
N ALA A 46 -6.71 -10.91 -24.75
CA ALA A 46 -6.26 -9.56 -24.97
C ALA A 46 -5.56 -9.48 -26.34
N LYS A 47 -6.34 -9.32 -27.41
CA LYS A 47 -5.84 -8.80 -28.69
C LYS A 47 -5.26 -7.43 -28.39
N SER A 48 -3.95 -7.35 -28.22
CA SER A 48 -3.26 -6.06 -28.14
C SER A 48 -3.49 -5.40 -29.49
N LYS A 49 -4.50 -4.52 -29.58
CA LYS A 49 -4.52 -3.52 -30.64
C LYS A 49 -3.25 -2.73 -30.38
N VAL A 50 -2.26 -2.86 -31.26
CA VAL A 50 -1.09 -1.98 -31.30
C VAL A 50 -1.63 -0.59 -31.65
N GLY A 51 -2.19 0.05 -30.64
CA GLY A 51 -2.97 1.26 -30.75
C GLY A 51 -2.04 2.43 -30.56
N GLY A 52 -1.65 3.03 -31.67
CA GLY A 52 -1.11 4.38 -31.75
C GLY A 52 0.30 4.51 -31.20
N VAL A 53 1.20 5.02 -32.04
CA VAL A 53 2.48 5.59 -31.62
C VAL A 53 2.18 6.57 -30.49
N LYS A 54 2.55 6.21 -29.26
CA LYS A 54 2.49 7.14 -28.13
C LYS A 54 3.40 8.30 -28.52
N LYS A 55 2.83 9.48 -28.79
CA LYS A 55 3.61 10.72 -28.88
C LYS A 55 4.39 10.83 -27.57
N VAL A 56 5.69 10.57 -27.65
CA VAL A 56 6.60 10.71 -26.52
C VAL A 56 6.64 12.20 -26.24
N ALA A 57 6.05 12.61 -25.12
CA ALA A 57 6.21 13.98 -24.64
C ALA A 57 7.71 14.28 -24.59
N GLU A 58 8.13 15.34 -25.29
CA GLU A 58 9.53 15.76 -25.32
C GLU A 58 10.03 15.90 -23.89
N LYS A 59 11.04 15.10 -23.56
CA LYS A 59 11.67 15.16 -22.25
C LYS A 59 12.27 16.55 -22.11
N LYS A 60 11.81 17.33 -21.14
CA LYS A 60 12.44 18.60 -20.75
C LYS A 60 13.95 18.35 -20.62
N SER A 61 14.72 19.01 -21.48
CA SER A 61 16.18 19.02 -21.44
C SER A 61 16.61 19.33 -20.02
N LEU A 62 17.26 18.38 -19.36
CA LEU A 62 17.79 18.54 -18.02
C LEU A 62 18.83 19.66 -18.10
N GLN A 63 18.52 20.84 -17.57
CA GLN A 63 19.52 21.90 -17.46
C GLN A 63 20.73 21.36 -16.73
N ASN A 64 21.89 21.51 -17.38
CA ASN A 64 23.12 20.94 -16.88
C ASN A 64 23.46 21.57 -15.53
N LYS A 65 23.71 20.77 -14.49
CA LYS A 65 24.07 21.31 -13.18
C LYS A 65 25.42 22.02 -13.29
N LYS A 66 25.47 23.29 -12.86
CA LYS A 66 26.68 24.14 -12.85
C LYS A 66 27.80 23.60 -11.93
N TRP A 67 27.51 22.62 -11.07
CA TRP A 67 28.43 22.09 -10.07
C TRP A 67 28.60 20.58 -10.21
N TYR A 68 29.86 20.12 -10.23
CA TYR A 68 30.24 18.71 -10.23
C TYR A 68 31.17 18.41 -9.05
N PRO A 69 31.02 17.25 -8.37
CA PRO A 69 32.00 16.81 -7.39
C PRO A 69 33.33 16.46 -8.08
N THR A 70 34.45 16.83 -7.45
CA THR A 70 35.81 16.48 -7.91
C THR A 70 36.11 15.00 -7.71
N ASP A 71 35.50 14.39 -6.68
CA ASP A 71 35.69 12.99 -6.32
C ASP A 71 34.45 12.14 -6.57
N TYR A 72 34.66 10.85 -6.81
CA TYR A 72 33.58 9.89 -6.93
C TYR A 72 32.91 9.64 -5.58
N VAL A 73 31.67 10.10 -5.41
CA VAL A 73 30.83 9.75 -4.25
C VAL A 73 29.94 8.55 -4.62
N PRO A 74 30.22 7.33 -4.10
CA PRO A 74 29.39 6.17 -4.38
C PRO A 74 27.97 6.38 -3.85
N LYS A 75 26.97 6.16 -4.71
CA LYS A 75 25.57 6.18 -4.29
C LYS A 75 25.23 4.90 -3.52
N PRO A 76 24.50 5.00 -2.40
CA PRO A 76 24.06 3.80 -1.69
C PRO A 76 23.15 2.95 -2.59
N LEU A 77 23.43 1.65 -2.64
CA LEU A 77 22.66 0.71 -3.44
C LEU A 77 21.25 0.53 -2.86
N PRO A 78 20.20 0.50 -3.70
CA PRO A 78 18.85 0.17 -3.25
C PRO A 78 18.80 -1.30 -2.81
N SER A 79 18.98 -1.54 -1.51
CA SER A 79 18.85 -2.88 -0.93
C SER A 79 17.45 -3.10 -0.39
N ALA A 80 16.94 -4.33 -0.53
CA ALA A 80 15.73 -4.77 0.16
C ALA A 80 15.82 -4.60 1.69
N LYS A 81 17.04 -4.59 2.26
CA LYS A 81 17.27 -4.28 3.68
C LYS A 81 16.97 -2.81 4.00
N THR A 82 17.42 -1.88 3.15
CA THR A 82 17.17 -0.44 3.31
C THR A 82 15.68 -0.12 3.23
N ALA A 83 14.96 -0.74 2.28
CA ALA A 83 13.52 -0.59 2.17
C ALA A 83 12.76 -1.15 3.39
N ARG A 84 13.17 -2.32 3.91
CA ARG A 84 12.58 -2.90 5.12
C ARG A 84 12.82 -2.05 6.37
N ASN A 85 14.03 -1.51 6.54
CA ASN A 85 14.38 -0.68 7.69
C ASN A 85 13.74 0.73 7.64
N SER A 86 13.22 1.14 6.48
CA SER A 86 12.47 2.39 6.35
C SER A 86 11.07 2.31 6.99
N VAL A 87 10.45 1.12 7.02
CA VAL A 87 9.14 0.91 7.65
C VAL A 87 9.34 0.57 9.13
N LYS A 88 9.35 1.59 9.98
CA LYS A 88 9.62 1.46 11.43
C LYS A 88 8.39 1.12 12.28
N THR A 89 7.22 0.91 11.68
CA THR A 89 6.00 0.64 12.46
C THR A 89 6.11 -0.71 13.14
N THR A 90 6.24 -0.69 14.47
CA THR A 90 6.34 -1.88 15.31
C THR A 90 5.00 -2.60 15.35
N LYS A 91 5.00 -3.93 15.25
CA LYS A 91 3.78 -4.73 15.40
C LYS A 91 3.44 -4.86 16.89
N LEU A 92 2.20 -4.54 17.26
CA LEU A 92 1.72 -4.75 18.64
C LEU A 92 1.50 -6.25 18.94
N ARG A 93 1.66 -6.61 20.21
CA ARG A 93 1.23 -7.90 20.76
C ARG A 93 -0.28 -7.89 20.97
N ASN A 94 -0.93 -9.05 20.82
CA ASN A 94 -2.39 -9.17 20.96
C ASN A 94 -2.90 -8.76 22.36
N SER A 95 -2.07 -8.87 23.39
CA SER A 95 -2.42 -8.46 24.76
C SER A 95 -2.43 -6.95 24.98
N ILE A 96 -1.93 -6.15 24.02
CA ILE A 96 -1.84 -4.70 24.13
C ILE A 96 -3.00 -4.11 23.33
N THR A 97 -4.17 -4.08 23.96
CA THR A 97 -5.37 -3.45 23.41
C THR A 97 -5.64 -2.11 24.10
N PRO A 98 -6.24 -1.12 23.42
CA PRO A 98 -6.64 0.13 24.05
C PRO A 98 -7.42 -0.11 25.35
N GLY A 99 -7.04 0.58 26.42
CA GLY A 99 -7.57 0.39 27.78
C GLY A 99 -6.79 -0.61 28.65
N THR A 100 -5.88 -1.39 28.07
CA THR A 100 -5.04 -2.32 28.86
C THR A 100 -4.07 -1.56 29.77
N VAL A 101 -3.92 -2.04 31.01
CA VAL A 101 -2.94 -1.52 31.96
C VAL A 101 -1.57 -2.14 31.68
N LEU A 102 -0.57 -1.29 31.45
CA LEU A 102 0.82 -1.64 31.24
C LEU A 102 1.65 -1.28 32.48
N ILE A 103 2.75 -2.01 32.68
CA ILE A 103 3.78 -1.67 33.67
C ILE A 103 4.99 -1.17 32.91
N LEU A 104 5.41 0.06 33.20
CA LEU A 104 6.63 0.60 32.62
C LEU A 104 7.85 -0.02 33.34
N LEU A 105 8.77 -0.59 32.58
CA LEU A 105 9.96 -1.24 33.14
C LEU A 105 11.16 -0.29 33.23
N SER A 106 11.14 0.82 32.49
CA SER A 106 12.26 1.75 32.37
C SER A 106 11.80 3.22 32.40
N GLY A 107 12.77 4.13 32.54
CA GLY A 107 12.53 5.56 32.63
C GLY A 107 12.09 6.03 34.02
N ARG A 108 11.71 7.32 34.12
CA ARG A 108 11.32 7.95 35.39
C ARG A 108 10.06 7.34 36.01
N PHE A 109 9.18 6.78 35.19
CA PHE A 109 7.91 6.17 35.62
C PHE A 109 7.99 4.65 35.72
N ARG A 110 9.18 4.07 35.88
CA ARG A 110 9.37 2.64 36.09
C ARG A 110 8.55 2.12 37.28
N GLY A 111 7.98 0.92 37.16
CA GLY A 111 7.12 0.30 38.16
C GLY A 111 5.70 0.86 38.24
N LYS A 112 5.39 1.97 37.55
CA LYS A 112 4.04 2.55 37.56
C LYS A 112 3.10 1.79 36.61
N ARG A 113 1.83 1.71 37.02
CA ARG A 113 0.72 1.20 36.21
C ARG A 113 0.15 2.34 35.36
N VAL A 114 0.04 2.11 34.05
CA VAL A 114 -0.31 3.16 33.07
C VAL A 114 -1.28 2.57 32.04
N VAL A 115 -2.25 3.34 31.54
CA VAL A 115 -3.29 2.85 30.62
C VAL A 115 -2.92 3.11 29.16
N PHE A 116 -2.91 2.09 28.32
CA PHE A 116 -2.63 2.21 26.89
C PHE A 116 -3.81 2.83 26.14
N LEU A 117 -3.54 3.81 25.27
CA LEU A 117 -4.57 4.45 24.43
C LEU A 117 -4.51 3.95 22.98
N LYS A 118 -3.41 4.27 22.30
CA LYS A 118 -3.20 3.92 20.90
C LYS A 118 -1.73 3.89 20.55
N GLN A 119 -1.40 3.27 19.42
CA GLN A 119 -0.06 3.36 18.85
C GLN A 119 0.05 4.63 17.99
N LEU A 120 1.18 5.33 18.09
CA LEU A 120 1.50 6.47 17.23
C LEU A 120 2.07 5.99 15.89
N ALA A 121 2.05 6.85 14.88
CA ALA A 121 2.59 6.55 13.55
C ALA A 121 4.10 6.21 13.59
N SER A 122 4.82 6.72 14.59
CA SER A 122 6.22 6.39 14.89
C SER A 122 6.43 4.96 15.39
N GLY A 123 5.37 4.25 15.80
CA GLY A 123 5.44 2.91 16.39
C GLY A 123 5.48 2.89 17.93
N THR A 124 5.59 4.05 18.59
CA THR A 124 5.57 4.14 20.06
C THR A 124 4.15 4.10 20.62
N LEU A 125 4.02 3.71 21.89
CA LEU A 125 2.73 3.62 22.57
C LEU A 125 2.37 4.98 23.18
N LEU A 126 1.16 5.47 22.90
CA LEU A 126 0.57 6.57 23.66
C LEU A 126 -0.06 5.97 24.92
N VAL A 127 0.38 6.44 26.08
CA VAL A 127 0.00 5.89 27.39
C VAL A 127 -0.39 7.05 28.31
N THR A 128 -1.43 6.86 29.12
CA THR A 128 -1.89 7.87 30.10
C THR A 128 -1.74 7.34 31.53
N GLY A 129 -1.17 8.17 32.42
CA GLY A 129 -1.06 7.83 33.84
C GLY A 129 -2.39 8.01 34.56
N THR A 130 -2.72 7.13 35.49
CA THR A 130 -3.82 7.39 36.43
C THR A 130 -3.32 8.41 37.45
N SER A 131 -3.58 9.69 37.22
CA SER A 131 -3.08 10.80 38.04
C SER A 131 -3.51 10.76 39.51
N SER A 132 -4.42 9.86 39.88
CA SER A 132 -5.03 9.77 41.21
C SER A 132 -4.29 8.88 42.22
N TYR A 133 -3.35 8.04 41.78
CA TYR A 133 -2.63 7.10 42.67
C TYR A 133 -1.16 7.52 42.77
N SER A 134 -0.89 8.58 43.53
CA SER A 134 0.44 8.92 44.02
C SER A 134 0.36 9.28 45.49
#